data_AF-A0A1E4LF28-F1
#
_entry.id   AF-A0A1E4LF28-F1
#
_cell.length_a   1.000
_cell.length_b   1.000
_cell.length_c   1.000
_cell.angle_alpha   90.00
_cell.angle_beta   90.00
_cell.angle_gamma   90.00
#
_symmetry.space_group_name_H-M   'P 1'
#
loop_
_entity.id
_entity.type
_entity.pdbx_description
1 polymer ?
#
loop_
_entity_poly.entity_id
_entity_poly.type
_entity_poly.pdbx_seq_one_letter_code
_entity_poly.pdbx_strand_id
1 'polypeptide(L)'
;MDNYQVLRDTKCPAVLIEHGFHTSREEVEKLKTSAYRDKCAEAGAHGLCEQMGATWVPEMGPQGLRTITQDSVKYAAVDDLIEMIKRV
;
A
#
# COMPACT_ATOMS: atom_id res chain seq x y z
N MET A 1 -17.02 21.42 -10.80
CA MET A 1 -15.71 20.95 -10.28
C MET A 1 -15.99 19.78 -9.37
N ASP A 2 -15.22 18.71 -9.51
CA ASP A 2 -15.45 17.49 -8.76
C ASP A 2 -15.07 17.67 -7.30
N ASN A 3 -16.01 17.35 -6.40
CA ASN A 3 -15.90 17.59 -4.96
C ASN A 3 -15.79 16.26 -4.21
N TYR A 4 -14.70 15.53 -4.43
CA TYR A 4 -14.47 14.24 -3.78
C TYR A 4 -14.22 14.45 -2.28
N GLN A 5 -15.20 14.05 -1.46
CA GLN A 5 -15.13 14.18 -0.01
C GLN A 5 -13.86 13.55 0.57
N VAL A 6 -13.45 12.39 0.04
CA VAL A 6 -12.24 11.69 0.47
C VAL A 6 -10.97 12.52 0.29
N LEU A 7 -10.90 13.41 -0.71
CA LEU A 7 -9.76 14.30 -0.91
C LEU A 7 -9.90 15.62 -0.15
N ARG A 8 -11.13 16.14 -0.06
CA ARG A 8 -11.41 17.41 0.62
C ARG A 8 -11.22 17.33 2.14
N ASP A 9 -11.69 16.26 2.77
CA ASP A 9 -11.79 16.17 4.23
C ASP A 9 -10.57 15.48 4.87
N THR A 10 -9.74 14.78 4.08
CA THR A 10 -8.51 14.13 4.57
C THR A 10 -7.46 15.17 4.97
N LYS A 11 -6.92 15.04 6.19
CA LYS A 11 -5.96 16.00 6.76
C LYS A 11 -4.50 15.72 6.38
N CYS A 12 -4.17 14.47 6.04
CA CYS A 12 -2.86 14.12 5.48
C CYS A 12 -2.84 14.35 3.96
N PRO A 13 -1.65 14.40 3.31
CA PRO A 13 -1.58 14.36 1.85
C PRO A 13 -2.35 13.15 1.30
N ALA A 14 -3.19 13.37 0.30
CA ALA A 14 -4.07 12.34 -0.27
C ALA A 14 -4.17 12.49 -1.79
N VAL A 15 -4.22 11.35 -2.47
CA VAL A 15 -4.50 11.24 -3.91
C VAL A 15 -5.54 10.15 -4.14
N LEU A 16 -6.36 10.30 -5.17
CA LEU A 16 -7.28 9.28 -5.66
C LEU A 16 -6.86 8.94 -7.08
N ILE A 17 -6.67 7.66 -7.35
CA ILE A 17 -6.16 7.16 -8.62
C ILE A 17 -7.24 6.31 -9.28
N GLU A 18 -7.65 6.72 -10.48
CA GLU A 18 -8.51 5.94 -11.36
C GLU A 18 -7.61 5.24 -12.40
N HIS A 19 -7.40 3.93 -12.28
CA HIS A 19 -6.47 3.19 -13.14
C HIS A 19 -7.00 2.93 -14.57
N GLY A 20 -8.30 3.09 -14.80
CA GLY A 20 -8.92 2.94 -16.13
C GLY A 20 -10.44 2.83 -16.05
N PHE A 21 -11.12 2.91 -17.20
CA PHE A 21 -12.57 2.82 -17.28
C PHE A 21 -13.05 1.37 -17.41
N HIS A 22 -13.94 0.94 -16.50
CA HIS A 22 -14.58 -0.37 -16.57
C HIS A 22 -15.57 -0.50 -17.74
N THR A 23 -16.02 0.61 -18.31
CA THR A 23 -16.91 0.67 -19.48
C THR A 23 -16.15 0.70 -20.81
N SER A 24 -14.84 0.93 -20.79
CA SER A 24 -14.00 0.85 -21.98
C SER A 24 -13.68 -0.61 -22.28
N ARG A 25 -14.04 -1.08 -23.49
CA ARG A 25 -13.76 -2.46 -23.92
C ARG A 25 -12.27 -2.80 -23.93
N GLU A 26 -11.41 -1.82 -24.18
CA GLU A 26 -9.96 -2.05 -24.20
C GLU A 26 -9.38 -2.07 -22.78
N GLU A 27 -9.78 -1.12 -21.94
CA GLU A 27 -9.21 -0.99 -20.60
C GLU A 27 -9.73 -2.05 -19.62
N VAL A 28 -11.00 -2.46 -19.77
CA VAL A 28 -11.57 -3.51 -18.92
C VAL A 28 -10.84 -4.85 -19.11
N GLU A 29 -10.36 -5.15 -20.32
CA GLU A 29 -9.56 -6.36 -20.56
C GLU A 29 -8.18 -6.26 -19.88
N LYS A 30 -7.55 -5.09 -19.87
CA LYS A 30 -6.30 -4.86 -19.12
C LYS A 30 -6.53 -5.04 -17.62
N LEU A 31 -7.56 -4.39 -17.05
CA LEU A 31 -7.89 -4.42 -15.61
C LEU A 31 -8.14 -5.84 -15.08
N LYS A 32 -8.64 -6.75 -15.92
CA LYS A 32 -8.85 -8.17 -15.57
C LYS A 32 -7.55 -8.94 -15.37
N THR A 33 -6.45 -8.55 -15.99
CA THR A 33 -5.18 -9.28 -15.90
C THR A 33 -4.43 -8.97 -14.60
N SER A 34 -3.81 -9.99 -13.99
CA SER A 34 -2.94 -9.78 -12.81
C SER A 34 -1.76 -8.89 -13.16
N ALA A 35 -1.09 -9.17 -14.28
CA ALA A 35 0.09 -8.42 -14.72
C ALA A 35 -0.15 -6.90 -14.84
N TYR A 36 -1.32 -6.47 -15.31
CA TYR A 36 -1.64 -5.04 -15.35
C TYR A 36 -1.90 -4.45 -13.97
N ARG A 37 -2.55 -5.20 -13.07
CA ARG A 37 -2.75 -4.77 -11.68
C ARG A 37 -1.43 -4.71 -10.92
N ASP A 38 -0.53 -5.65 -11.15
CA ASP A 38 0.82 -5.66 -10.58
C ASP A 38 1.59 -4.41 -11.03
N LYS A 39 1.52 -4.07 -12.32
CA LYS A 39 2.10 -2.83 -12.86
C LYS A 39 1.49 -1.57 -12.23
N CYS A 40 0.19 -1.55 -11.97
CA CYS A 40 -0.47 -0.43 -11.29
C CYS A 40 0.00 -0.30 -9.84
N ALA A 41 0.11 -1.43 -9.12
CA ALA A 41 0.61 -1.47 -7.75
C ALA A 41 2.07 -1.00 -7.67
N GLU A 42 2.94 -1.46 -8.58
CA GLU A 42 4.33 -1.03 -8.67
C GLU A 42 4.45 0.47 -8.91
N ALA A 43 3.69 1.01 -9.87
CA ALA A 43 3.68 2.46 -10.13
C ALA A 43 3.21 3.27 -8.91
N GLY A 44 2.18 2.79 -8.19
CA GLY A 44 1.70 3.42 -6.96
C GLY A 44 2.75 3.40 -5.84
N ALA A 45 3.43 2.27 -5.66
CA ALA A 45 4.45 2.12 -4.63
C ALA A 45 5.70 2.97 -4.94
N HIS A 46 6.11 3.04 -6.22
CA HIS A 46 7.19 3.92 -6.66
C HIS A 46 6.87 5.40 -6.38
N GLY A 47 5.68 5.87 -6.76
CA GLY A 47 5.26 7.25 -6.50
C GLY A 47 5.19 7.58 -5.00
N LEU A 48 4.80 6.62 -4.17
CA LEU A 48 4.83 6.78 -2.70
C LEU A 48 6.26 6.85 -2.17
N CYS A 49 7.17 6.00 -2.66
CA CYS A 49 8.59 6.05 -2.29
C CYS A 49 9.21 7.41 -2.64
N GLU A 50 8.97 7.91 -3.85
CA GLU A 50 9.43 9.24 -4.27
C GLU A 50 8.89 10.33 -3.33
N GLN A 51 7.60 10.30 -3.04
CA GLN A 51 6.95 11.31 -2.19
C GLN A 51 7.47 11.29 -0.74
N MET A 52 7.81 10.12 -0.21
CA MET A 52 8.36 9.98 1.14
C MET A 52 9.88 10.11 1.21
N GLY A 53 10.57 10.26 0.06
CA GLY A 53 12.03 10.21 -0.01
C GLY A 53 12.62 8.84 0.37
N ALA A 54 11.84 7.77 0.24
CA ALA A 54 12.28 6.41 0.49
C ALA A 54 12.91 5.82 -0.77
N THR A 55 13.99 5.04 -0.60
CA THR A 55 14.59 4.28 -1.70
C THR A 55 13.65 3.18 -2.16
N TRP A 56 13.28 3.20 -3.45
CA TRP A 56 12.54 2.11 -4.07
C TRP A 56 13.36 0.81 -4.07
N VAL A 57 12.73 -0.29 -3.64
CA VAL A 57 13.28 -1.64 -3.74
C VAL A 57 12.25 -2.49 -4.49
N PRO A 58 12.55 -2.95 -5.71
CA PRO A 58 11.61 -3.76 -6.48
C PRO A 58 11.33 -5.08 -5.76
N GLU A 59 10.10 -5.57 -5.88
CA GLU A 59 9.70 -6.85 -5.28
C GLU A 59 10.50 -8.01 -5.92
N MET A 60 11.13 -8.82 -5.07
CA MET A 60 11.90 -10.00 -5.47
C MET A 60 10.99 -11.21 -5.74
N GLY A 61 10.02 -11.10 -6.66
CA GLY A 61 9.14 -12.21 -7.07
C GLY A 61 8.48 -13.00 -5.92
N PRO A 62 7.98 -14.22 -6.15
CA PRO A 62 7.35 -15.05 -5.11
C PRO A 62 8.25 -15.41 -3.94
N GLN A 63 9.56 -15.15 -4.02
CA GLN A 63 10.53 -15.37 -2.94
C GLN A 63 10.68 -14.15 -2.01
N GLY A 64 10.07 -13.01 -2.35
CA GLY A 64 10.13 -11.75 -1.62
C GLY A 64 9.05 -11.55 -0.56
N LEU A 65 7.97 -12.35 -0.60
CA LEU A 65 7.06 -12.46 0.54
C LEU A 65 7.83 -13.17 1.65
N ARG A 66 8.53 -12.42 2.50
CA ARG A 66 8.80 -12.92 3.84
C ARG A 66 7.42 -13.19 4.41
N THR A 67 7.01 -14.46 4.46
CA THR A 67 6.02 -14.88 5.42
C THR A 67 6.55 -14.34 6.74
N ILE A 68 5.96 -13.25 7.24
CA ILE A 68 6.09 -12.93 8.65
C ILE A 68 5.34 -14.09 9.29
N THR A 69 6.04 -15.20 9.52
CA THR A 69 5.57 -16.18 10.48
C THR A 69 5.52 -15.41 11.79
N GLN A 70 4.49 -15.68 12.58
CA GLN A 70 4.26 -15.03 13.86
C GLN A 70 5.50 -15.08 14.79
N ASP A 71 6.44 -15.99 14.51
CA ASP A 71 7.73 -16.17 15.17
C ASP A 71 8.80 -15.09 14.84
N SER A 72 8.64 -14.34 13.75
CA SER A 72 9.63 -13.36 13.27
C SER A 72 9.40 -11.94 13.81
N VAL A 73 8.27 -11.71 14.48
CA VAL A 73 8.08 -10.53 15.34
C VAL A 73 8.67 -10.90 16.71
N LYS A 74 9.91 -10.47 16.99
CA LYS A 74 10.37 -10.43 18.38
C LYS A 74 9.49 -9.41 19.10
N TYR A 75 8.54 -9.91 19.89
CA TYR A 75 7.60 -9.15 20.72
C TYR A 75 8.27 -8.37 21.87
N ALA A 76 9.42 -7.71 21.64
CA ALA A 76 9.98 -6.80 22.64
C ALA A 76 8.97 -5.69 23.00
N ALA A 77 8.20 -5.22 22.02
CA ALA A 77 7.23 -4.13 22.24
C ALA A 77 5.97 -4.54 23.01
N VAL A 78 5.61 -5.83 23.07
CA VAL A 78 4.36 -6.26 23.75
C VAL A 78 4.59 -6.54 25.22
N ASP A 79 5.75 -7.09 25.59
CA ASP A 79 6.14 -7.23 27.00
C ASP A 79 6.31 -5.86 27.66
N ASP A 80 6.95 -4.91 26.96
CA ASP A 80 7.10 -3.52 27.42
C ASP A 80 5.73 -2.83 27.61
N LEU A 81 4.78 -3.07 26.70
CA LEU A 81 3.42 -2.53 26.79
C LEU A 81 2.61 -3.14 27.94
N ILE A 82 2.76 -4.45 28.17
CA ILE A 82 2.11 -5.16 29.28
C ILE A 82 2.69 -4.70 30.62
N GLU A 83 4.00 -4.46 30.69
CA GLU A 83 4.63 -3.94 31.90
C GLU A 83 4.22 -2.48 32.17
N MET A 84 4.05 -1.66 31.12
CA MET A 84 3.51 -0.31 31.23
C MET A 84 2.07 -0.29 31.76
N ILE A 85 1.21 -1.23 31.31
CA ILE A 85 -0.18 -1.34 31.76
C ILE A 85 -0.28 -1.86 33.21
N LYS A 86 0.69 -2.67 33.68
CA LYS A 86 0.72 -3.12 35.09
C LYS A 86 1.19 -2.05 36.08
N ARG A 87 1.71 -0.93 35.60
CA ARG A 87 2.23 0.19 36.43
C ARG A 87 1.24 1.36 36.57
N VAL A 88 0.04 1.24 36.01
CA VAL A 88 -1.13 2.12 36.24
C VAL A 88 -2.20 1.35 36.99
#